data_AF-A0A920UE50-F1
#
_entry.id   AF-A0A920UE50-F1
#
_cell.length_a   1.000
_cell.length_b   1.000
_cell.length_c   1.000
_cell.angle_alpha   90.00
_cell.angle_beta   90.00
_cell.angle_gamma   90.00
#
_symmetry.space_group_name_H-M   'P 1'
#
loop_
_entity.id
_entity.type
_entity.pdbx_description
1 polymer ?
#
loop_
_entity_poly.entity_id
_entity_poly.type
_entity_poly.pdbx_seq_one_letter_code
_entity_poly.pdbx_strand_id
1 'polypeptide(L)'
;MAELESVPPTGKAVAWLKWGIPALIIALIVYGFFTVDTDVSIEMIQRWFLINGTLSALGTAVAFGHPITIAVAFIAAPFTSLNPTIAAGWVAGLVEALLRKPQVRDFENLADDITHLRGFWQNNITRILLVVIFANLGSAIGTFAGGFAIATLL
;
A
#
# COMPACT_ATOMS: atom_id res chain seq x y z
N MET A 1 12.92 -0.47 34.72
CA MET A 1 11.59 -0.75 34.13
C MET A 1 11.01 0.47 33.38
N ALA A 2 11.30 1.71 33.78
CA ALA A 2 10.81 2.91 33.06
C ALA A 2 11.45 3.17 31.68
N GLU A 3 12.67 2.68 31.43
CA GLU A 3 13.41 2.91 30.18
C GLU A 3 12.91 2.05 28.99
N LEU A 4 12.10 1.02 29.26
CA LEU A 4 11.48 0.16 28.23
C LEU A 4 10.09 0.65 27.79
N GLU A 5 9.53 1.66 28.46
CA GLU A 5 8.23 2.25 28.10
C GLU A 5 8.37 3.52 27.23
N SER A 6 9.57 4.08 27.10
CA SER A 6 9.80 5.25 26.26
C SER A 6 10.12 4.83 24.84
N VAL A 7 9.17 5.01 23.93
CA VAL A 7 9.42 4.93 22.48
C VAL A 7 10.38 6.07 22.11
N PRO A 8 11.58 5.79 21.59
CA PRO A 8 12.53 6.84 21.22
C PRO A 8 11.86 7.79 20.21
N PRO A 9 12.02 9.11 20.37
CA PRO A 9 11.42 10.07 19.46
C PRO A 9 11.87 9.77 18.03
N THR A 10 10.93 9.70 17.09
CA THR A 10 11.24 9.41 15.69
C THR A 10 12.30 10.39 15.19
N GLY A 11 13.44 9.86 14.74
CA GLY A 11 14.52 10.70 14.21
C GLY A 11 14.02 11.61 13.09
N LYS A 12 14.52 12.85 13.04
CA LYS A 12 14.10 13.88 12.07
C LYS A 12 14.17 13.38 10.62
N ALA A 13 15.13 12.51 10.30
CA ALA A 13 15.26 11.88 8.97
C ALA A 13 14.04 11.00 8.59
N VAL A 14 13.49 10.24 9.54
CA VAL A 14 12.31 9.40 9.31
C VAL A 14 11.07 10.27 9.10
N ALA A 15 10.95 11.37 9.85
CA ALA A 15 9.87 12.33 9.67
C ALA A 15 9.92 13.00 8.28
N TRP A 16 11.13 13.39 7.84
CA TRP A 16 11.35 13.93 6.51
C TRP A 16 11.06 12.93 5.40
N LEU A 17 11.45 11.66 5.54
CA LEU A 17 11.14 10.65 4.53
C LEU A 17 9.63 10.40 4.41
N LYS A 18 8.94 10.31 5.55
CA LYS A 18 7.49 10.08 5.62
C LYS A 18 6.68 11.16 4.91
N TRP A 19 7.05 12.44 5.08
CA TRP A 19 6.30 13.56 4.50
C TRP A 19 6.90 14.10 3.20
N GLY A 20 8.20 13.93 3.01
CA GLY A 20 8.94 14.43 1.86
C GLY A 20 8.58 13.72 0.57
N ILE A 21 8.40 12.39 0.59
CA ILE A 21 8.00 11.65 -0.62
C ILE A 21 6.61 12.09 -1.11
N PRO A 22 5.55 12.09 -0.28
CA PRO A 22 4.25 12.61 -0.70
C PRO A 22 4.29 14.07 -1.16
N ALA A 23 4.99 14.93 -0.41
CA ALA A 23 5.10 16.35 -0.74
C ALA A 23 5.80 16.56 -2.10
N LEU A 24 6.86 15.80 -2.38
CA LEU A 24 7.57 15.85 -3.65
C LEU A 24 6.66 15.46 -4.82
N ILE A 25 5.89 14.38 -4.67
CA ILE A 25 5.00 13.89 -5.74
C ILE A 25 3.90 14.92 -6.03
N ILE A 26 3.31 15.48 -4.98
CA ILE A 26 2.33 16.58 -5.12
C ILE A 26 2.97 17.78 -5.79
N ALA A 27 4.19 18.18 -5.38
CA ALA A 27 4.91 19.30 -5.97
C ALA A 27 5.21 19.08 -7.46
N LEU A 28 5.62 17.88 -7.87
CA LEU A 28 5.88 17.54 -9.28
C LEU A 28 4.60 17.62 -10.12
N ILE A 29 3.48 17.10 -9.60
CA ILE A 29 2.19 17.20 -10.30
C ILE A 29 1.78 18.67 -10.43
N VAL A 30 1.81 19.43 -9.33
CA VAL A 30 1.44 20.87 -9.34
C VAL A 30 2.34 21.66 -10.27
N TYR A 31 3.65 21.41 -10.25
CA TYR A 31 4.60 22.04 -11.14
C TYR A 31 4.27 21.74 -12.61
N GLY A 32 3.96 20.48 -12.95
CA GLY A 32 3.54 20.09 -14.28
C GLY A 32 2.35 20.89 -14.81
N PHE A 33 1.33 21.10 -13.97
CA PHE A 33 0.17 21.94 -14.35
C PHE A 33 0.53 23.39 -14.73
N PHE A 34 1.65 23.91 -14.24
CA PHE A 34 2.10 25.27 -14.57
C PHE A 34 3.13 25.32 -15.70
N THR A 35 3.79 24.20 -16.03
CA THR A 35 4.91 24.18 -16.99
C THR A 35 4.66 23.40 -18.26
N VAL A 36 3.77 22.40 -18.23
CA VAL A 36 3.41 21.58 -19.39
C VAL A 36 1.92 21.71 -19.71
N ASP A 37 1.54 21.24 -20.90
CA ASP A 37 0.16 21.27 -21.36
C ASP A 37 -0.78 20.52 -20.42
N THR A 38 -2.06 20.93 -20.42
CA THR A 38 -3.09 20.32 -19.57
C THR A 38 -3.25 18.82 -19.83
N ASP A 39 -3.13 18.40 -21.08
CA ASP A 39 -3.23 16.97 -21.46
C ASP A 39 -2.11 16.13 -20.83
N VAL A 40 -0.88 16.64 -20.83
CA VAL A 40 0.27 15.99 -20.19
C VAL A 40 0.10 15.93 -18.67
N SER A 41 -0.44 17.01 -18.08
CA SER A 41 -0.71 17.07 -16.65
C SER A 41 -1.78 16.05 -16.22
N ILE A 42 -2.82 15.84 -17.05
CA ILE A 42 -3.81 14.79 -16.85
C ILE A 42 -3.15 13.41 -16.97
N GLU A 43 -2.26 13.21 -17.94
CA GLU A 43 -1.51 11.96 -18.11
C GLU A 43 -0.65 11.63 -16.88
N MET A 44 -0.03 12.63 -16.24
CA MET A 44 0.75 12.43 -15.00
C MET A 44 -0.12 11.84 -13.88
N ILE A 45 -1.33 12.36 -13.69
CA ILE A 45 -2.29 11.84 -12.70
C ILE A 45 -2.73 10.41 -13.07
N GLN A 46 -3.04 10.18 -14.35
CA GLN A 46 -3.46 8.85 -14.81
C GLN A 46 -2.36 7.80 -14.61
N ARG A 47 -1.11 8.11 -14.97
CA ARG A 47 0.03 7.23 -14.76
C ARG A 47 0.27 6.98 -13.28
N TRP A 48 0.19 8.00 -12.43
CA TRP A 48 0.28 7.85 -10.98
C TRP A 48 -0.74 6.85 -10.45
N PHE A 49 -2.01 7.04 -10.84
CA PHE A 49 -3.13 6.24 -10.38
C PHE A 49 -3.03 4.80 -10.88
N LEU A 50 -2.75 4.61 -12.17
CA LEU A 50 -2.64 3.30 -12.78
C LEU A 50 -1.44 2.52 -12.23
N ILE A 51 -0.25 3.12 -12.12
CA ILE A 51 0.94 2.41 -11.64
C ILE A 51 0.77 2.00 -10.17
N ASN A 52 0.34 2.93 -9.29
CA ASN A 52 0.12 2.61 -7.87
C ASN A 52 -1.00 1.58 -7.69
N GLY A 53 -2.15 1.83 -8.32
CA GLY A 53 -3.32 0.99 -8.21
C GLY A 53 -3.06 -0.41 -8.72
N THR A 54 -2.53 -0.56 -9.94
CA THR A 54 -2.29 -1.87 -10.55
C THR A 54 -1.28 -2.69 -9.77
N LEU A 55 -0.16 -2.11 -9.32
CA LEU A 55 0.85 -2.86 -8.56
C LEU A 55 0.31 -3.33 -7.20
N SER A 56 -0.47 -2.50 -6.50
CA SER A 56 -1.10 -2.90 -5.23
C SER A 56 -2.19 -3.96 -5.45
N ALA A 57 -2.98 -3.83 -6.52
CA ALA A 57 -3.98 -4.82 -6.91
C ALA A 57 -3.34 -6.17 -7.30
N LEU A 58 -2.23 -6.14 -8.05
CA LEU A 58 -1.46 -7.32 -8.39
C LEU A 58 -0.88 -7.99 -7.14
N GLY A 59 -0.32 -7.23 -6.20
CA GLY A 59 0.13 -7.76 -4.93
C GLY A 59 -1.01 -8.46 -4.17
N THR A 60 -2.18 -7.82 -4.09
CA THR A 60 -3.37 -8.40 -3.47
C THR A 60 -3.85 -9.67 -4.19
N ALA A 61 -3.77 -9.70 -5.52
CA ALA A 61 -4.12 -10.86 -6.32
C ALA A 61 -3.16 -12.04 -6.07
N VAL A 62 -1.86 -11.78 -5.94
CA VAL A 62 -0.84 -12.78 -5.57
C VAL A 62 -1.10 -13.36 -4.17
N ALA A 63 -1.65 -12.56 -3.26
CA ALA A 63 -2.11 -13.03 -1.95
C ALA A 63 -3.40 -13.88 -2.01
N PHE A 64 -3.98 -14.11 -3.20
CA PHE A 64 -5.30 -14.72 -3.39
C PHE A 64 -6.41 -14.01 -2.58
N GLY A 65 -6.32 -12.69 -2.49
CA GLY A 65 -7.36 -11.85 -1.90
C GLY A 65 -8.67 -11.92 -2.67
N HIS A 66 -9.77 -11.57 -2.02
CA HIS A 66 -11.08 -11.50 -2.64
C HIS A 66 -11.09 -10.50 -3.81
N PRO A 67 -11.84 -10.73 -4.91
CA PRO A 67 -11.90 -9.79 -6.05
C PRO A 67 -12.27 -8.35 -5.66
N ILE A 68 -13.17 -8.19 -4.69
CA ILE A 68 -13.54 -6.89 -4.12
C ILE A 68 -12.32 -6.25 -3.44
N THR A 69 -11.54 -7.01 -2.67
CA THR A 69 -10.32 -6.52 -2.02
C THR A 69 -9.28 -6.07 -3.04
N ILE A 70 -9.13 -6.78 -4.16
CA ILE A 70 -8.24 -6.38 -5.26
C ILE A 70 -8.67 -5.01 -5.81
N ALA A 71 -9.98 -4.82 -6.04
CA ALA A 71 -10.51 -3.53 -6.51
C ALA A 71 -10.31 -2.41 -5.46
N VAL A 72 -10.50 -2.72 -4.17
CA VAL A 72 -10.24 -1.76 -3.09
C VAL A 72 -8.75 -1.39 -3.03
N ALA A 73 -7.83 -2.35 -3.14
CA ALA A 73 -6.40 -2.09 -3.15
C ALA A 73 -6.01 -1.19 -4.33
N PHE A 74 -6.59 -1.42 -5.52
CA PHE A 74 -6.40 -0.58 -6.70
C PHE A 74 -6.77 0.88 -6.45
N ILE A 75 -7.95 1.12 -5.87
CA ILE A 75 -8.47 2.47 -5.65
C ILE A 75 -7.75 3.13 -4.47
N ALA A 76 -7.47 2.39 -3.40
CA ALA A 76 -6.88 2.94 -2.19
C ALA A 76 -5.42 3.35 -2.39
N ALA A 77 -4.63 2.57 -3.14
CA ALA A 77 -3.18 2.74 -3.24
C ALA A 77 -2.72 4.14 -3.69
N PRO A 78 -3.26 4.77 -4.74
CA PRO A 78 -2.84 6.10 -5.17
C PRO A 78 -3.07 7.20 -4.11
N PHE A 79 -4.08 7.04 -3.26
CA PHE A 79 -4.39 7.99 -2.19
C PHE A 79 -3.56 7.72 -0.94
N THR A 80 -3.39 6.45 -0.56
CA THR A 80 -2.62 6.05 0.62
C THR A 80 -1.12 6.24 0.40
N SER A 81 -0.60 6.08 -0.82
CA SER A 81 0.79 6.42 -1.16
C SER A 81 1.12 7.91 -0.91
N LEU A 82 0.11 8.79 -0.99
CA LEU A 82 0.24 10.23 -0.67
C LEU A 82 -0.02 10.54 0.82
N ASN A 83 -0.38 9.54 1.62
CA ASN A 83 -0.65 9.70 3.04
C ASN A 83 0.15 8.68 3.88
N PRO A 84 1.24 9.11 4.56
CA PRO A 84 2.11 8.20 5.31
C PRO A 84 1.45 7.58 6.55
N THR A 85 0.23 7.99 6.90
CA THR A 85 -0.48 7.50 8.09
C THR A 85 -1.27 6.22 7.82
N ILE A 86 -1.72 5.99 6.58
CA ILE A 86 -2.57 4.85 6.22
C ILE A 86 -1.95 4.18 5.01
N ALA A 87 -1.57 2.91 5.13
CA ALA A 87 -1.04 2.13 4.02
C ALA A 87 -2.15 1.43 3.22
N ALA A 88 -1.96 1.25 1.91
CA ALA A 88 -2.92 0.58 1.01
C ALA A 88 -3.38 -0.78 1.55
N GLY A 89 -2.44 -1.55 2.09
CA GLY A 89 -2.67 -2.87 2.65
C GLY A 89 -3.53 -2.87 3.89
N TRP A 90 -3.56 -1.82 4.71
CA TRP A 90 -4.48 -1.75 5.85
C TRP A 90 -5.93 -1.65 5.38
N VAL A 91 -6.19 -0.82 4.36
CA VAL A 91 -7.52 -0.69 3.77
C VAL A 91 -7.94 -2.00 3.11
N ALA A 92 -7.07 -2.59 2.29
CA ALA A 92 -7.32 -3.88 1.64
C ALA A 92 -7.50 -5.01 2.67
N GLY A 93 -6.64 -5.10 3.68
CA GLY A 93 -6.70 -6.12 4.73
C GLY A 93 -7.96 -6.03 5.58
N LEU A 94 -8.43 -4.82 5.91
CA LEU A 94 -9.71 -4.63 6.60
C LEU A 94 -10.87 -5.13 5.75
N VAL A 95 -10.90 -4.80 4.46
CA VAL A 95 -11.93 -5.29 3.54
C VAL A 95 -11.86 -6.82 3.39
N GLU A 96 -10.67 -7.39 3.27
CA GLU A 96 -10.48 -8.85 3.24
C GLU A 96 -11.00 -9.49 4.53
N ALA A 97 -10.70 -8.92 5.70
CA ALA A 97 -11.18 -9.44 6.99
C ALA A 97 -12.70 -9.37 7.13
N LEU A 98 -13.34 -8.36 6.54
CA LEU A 98 -14.80 -8.24 6.53
C LEU A 98 -15.45 -9.28 5.60
N LEU A 99 -14.83 -9.55 4.45
CA LEU A 99 -15.33 -10.50 3.45
C LEU A 99 -15.02 -11.96 3.84
N ARG A 100 -13.82 -12.22 4.36
CA ARG A 100 -13.35 -13.50 4.91
C ARG A 100 -13.16 -13.37 6.41
N LYS A 101 -14.28 -13.40 7.14
CA LYS A 101 -14.28 -13.26 8.60
C LYS A 101 -13.39 -14.33 9.24
N PRO A 102 -12.31 -13.94 9.95
CA PRO A 102 -11.46 -14.89 10.65
C PRO A 102 -12.26 -15.55 11.78
N GLN A 103 -12.09 -16.87 11.93
CA GLN A 103 -12.78 -17.66 12.94
C GLN A 103 -11.84 -18.02 14.08
N VAL A 104 -12.38 -18.41 15.24
CA VAL A 104 -11.57 -18.78 16.42
C VAL A 104 -10.59 -19.92 16.10
N ARG A 105 -11.03 -20.92 15.33
CA ARG A 105 -10.18 -22.00 14.82
C ARG A 105 -8.97 -21.52 14.00
N ASP A 106 -9.07 -20.39 13.32
CA ASP A 106 -7.97 -19.83 12.53
C ASP A 106 -6.87 -19.30 13.46
N PHE A 107 -7.24 -18.81 14.66
CA PHE A 107 -6.28 -18.39 15.69
C PHE A 107 -5.64 -19.59 16.39
N GLU A 108 -6.42 -20.63 16.69
CA GLU A 108 -5.92 -21.85 17.34
C GLU A 108 -4.88 -22.57 16.47
N ASN A 109 -5.14 -22.67 15.16
CA ASN A 109 -4.24 -23.34 14.21
C ASN A 109 -3.12 -22.42 13.67
N LEU A 110 -3.10 -21.14 14.06
CA LEU A 110 -2.19 -20.14 13.50
C LEU A 110 -0.71 -20.54 13.66
N ALA A 111 -0.34 -21.07 14.82
CA ALA A 111 1.04 -21.46 15.12
C ALA A 111 1.55 -22.58 14.21
N ASP A 112 0.68 -23.51 13.83
CA ASP A 112 1.00 -24.61 12.93
C ASP A 112 0.98 -24.13 11.47
N ASP A 113 -0.02 -23.32 11.09
CA ASP A 113 -0.21 -22.84 9.72
C ASP A 113 0.93 -21.93 9.22
N ILE A 114 1.61 -21.19 10.10
CA ILE A 114 2.77 -20.37 9.74
C ILE A 114 4.04 -21.18 9.49
N THR A 115 4.08 -22.46 9.84
CA THR A 115 5.26 -23.31 9.60
C THR A 115 5.35 -23.84 8.17
N HIS A 116 4.26 -23.71 7.41
CA HIS A 116 4.14 -24.22 6.06
C HIS A 116 3.71 -23.12 5.09
N LEU A 117 4.41 -23.01 3.96
CA LEU A 117 4.06 -22.04 2.92
C LEU A 117 2.61 -22.17 2.46
N ARG A 118 2.04 -23.38 2.39
CA ARG A 118 0.62 -23.56 2.04
C ARG A 118 -0.34 -23.08 3.15
N GLY A 119 0.05 -23.19 4.42
CA GLY A 119 -0.76 -22.76 5.56
C GLY A 119 -1.00 -21.25 5.58
N PHE A 120 -0.02 -20.47 5.07
CA PHE A 120 -0.18 -19.02 4.87
C PHE A 120 -1.33 -18.62 3.94
N TRP A 121 -1.65 -19.46 2.94
CA TRP A 121 -2.80 -19.20 2.07
C TRP A 121 -4.04 -19.95 2.52
N GLN A 122 -3.96 -21.03 3.28
CA GLN A 122 -5.14 -21.79 3.70
C GLN A 122 -5.88 -21.12 4.87
N ASN A 123 -5.14 -20.55 5.82
CA ASN A 123 -5.72 -19.88 6.98
C ASN A 123 -6.16 -18.44 6.64
N ASN A 124 -7.35 -18.04 7.12
CA ASN A 124 -7.90 -16.73 6.77
C ASN A 124 -7.06 -15.58 7.36
N ILE A 125 -6.52 -15.74 8.57
CA ILE A 125 -5.73 -14.69 9.25
C ILE A 125 -4.43 -14.46 8.51
N THR A 126 -3.67 -15.52 8.26
CA THR A 126 -2.41 -15.43 7.53
C THR A 126 -2.62 -14.88 6.13
N ARG A 127 -3.70 -15.27 5.45
CA ARG A 127 -4.06 -14.72 4.13
C ARG A 127 -4.36 -13.22 4.19
N ILE A 128 -5.11 -12.74 5.18
CA ILE A 128 -5.34 -11.30 5.38
C ILE A 128 -4.02 -10.56 5.57
N LEU A 129 -3.10 -11.12 6.36
CA LEU A 129 -1.77 -10.53 6.56
C LEU A 129 -0.95 -10.52 5.26
N LEU A 130 -1.02 -11.58 4.46
CA LEU A 130 -0.40 -11.62 3.13
C LEU A 130 -0.97 -10.50 2.24
N VAL A 131 -2.29 -10.32 2.20
CA VAL A 131 -2.93 -9.23 1.46
C VAL A 131 -2.37 -7.88 1.88
N VAL A 132 -2.28 -7.62 3.19
CA VAL A 132 -1.72 -6.36 3.72
C VAL A 132 -0.28 -6.16 3.22
N ILE A 133 0.56 -7.18 3.36
CA ILE A 133 1.99 -7.11 3.01
C ILE A 133 2.16 -6.88 1.51
N PHE A 134 1.53 -7.70 0.67
CA PHE A 134 1.69 -7.61 -0.78
C PHE A 134 1.06 -6.33 -1.37
N ALA A 135 -0.08 -5.88 -0.84
CA ALA A 135 -0.67 -4.61 -1.25
C ALA A 135 0.23 -3.42 -0.90
N ASN A 136 0.85 -3.43 0.29
CA ASN A 136 1.82 -2.41 0.71
C ASN A 136 3.09 -2.44 -0.14
N LEU A 137 3.61 -3.63 -0.45
CA LEU A 137 4.77 -3.77 -1.32
C LEU A 137 4.48 -3.24 -2.73
N GLY A 138 3.32 -3.57 -3.29
CA GLY A 138 2.88 -3.04 -4.58
C GLY A 138 2.72 -1.52 -4.58
N SER A 139 2.11 -0.94 -3.55
CA SER A 139 1.97 0.52 -3.39
C SER A 139 3.33 1.21 -3.20
N ALA A 140 4.25 0.62 -2.44
CA ALA A 140 5.60 1.16 -2.27
C ALA A 140 6.37 1.19 -3.60
N ILE A 141 6.38 0.07 -4.34
CA ILE A 141 6.99 0.01 -5.67
C ILE A 141 6.30 1.00 -6.62
N GLY A 142 4.97 1.08 -6.57
CA GLY A 142 4.19 2.01 -7.37
C GLY A 142 4.46 3.47 -7.07
N THR A 143 4.81 3.81 -5.83
CA THR A 143 5.22 5.16 -5.45
C THR A 143 6.52 5.57 -6.15
N PHE A 144 7.52 4.67 -6.16
CA PHE A 144 8.80 4.95 -6.84
C PHE A 144 8.64 4.96 -8.37
N ALA A 145 7.98 3.93 -8.93
CA ALA A 145 7.77 3.82 -10.37
C ALA A 145 6.86 4.93 -10.91
N GLY A 146 5.77 5.24 -10.20
CA GLY A 146 4.85 6.32 -10.53
C GLY A 146 5.52 7.69 -10.42
N GLY A 147 6.31 7.93 -9.36
CA GLY A 147 7.09 9.16 -9.23
C GLY A 147 8.07 9.36 -10.37
N PHE A 148 8.78 8.30 -10.78
CA PHE A 148 9.67 8.34 -11.95
C PHE A 148 8.90 8.58 -13.26
N ALA A 149 7.74 7.95 -13.43
CA ALA A 149 6.90 8.14 -14.61
C ALA A 149 6.36 9.58 -14.74
N ILE A 150 6.01 10.23 -13.63
CA ILE A 150 5.67 11.65 -13.56
C ILE A 150 6.87 12.50 -13.95
N ALA A 151 8.04 12.21 -13.37
CA ALA A 151 9.27 12.98 -13.63
C ALA A 151 9.75 12.90 -15.09
N THR A 152 9.41 11.83 -15.82
CA THR A 152 9.75 11.68 -17.25
C THR A 152 8.82 12.49 -18.16
N LEU A 153 7.65 12.91 -17.67
CA LEU A 153 6.67 13.72 -18.42
C LEU A 153 6.86 15.24 -18.23
N LEU A 154 7.68 15.62 -17.26
CA LEU A 154 8.09 17.01 -17.00
C LEU A 154 9.30 17.39 -17.85
#